data_AF-A0A7X7MKR2-F1
#
_entry.id   AF-A0A7X7MKR2-F1
#
_cell.length_a   1.000
_cell.length_b   1.000
_cell.length_c   1.000
_cell.angle_alpha   90.00
_cell.angle_beta   90.00
_cell.angle_gamma   90.00
#
_symmetry.space_group_name_H-M   'P 1'
#
loop_
_entity.id
_entity.type
_entity.pdbx_description
1 polymer ?
#
loop_
_entity_poly.entity_id
_entity_poly.type
_entity_poly.pdbx_seq_one_letter_code
_entity_poly.pdbx_strand_id
1 'polypeptide(L)'
;MKIFNWYIAKNVLLNLGLALLVLVFVMLSAHFFRAFDMLARGVPPLLLGKMLLYLLPDVLRFALPLSMLIASVLVFSRMSADNEICALKASGVSLWQIISPCLLLSGLLSLGGFYLSLSLAPDC
;
A
#
# COMPACT_ATOMS: atom_id res chain seq x y z
N MET A 1 -16.06 -6.59 20.74
CA MET A 1 -15.37 -6.81 19.44
C MET A 1 -14.63 -5.59 18.87
N LYS A 2 -14.85 -4.36 19.36
CA LYS A 2 -14.14 -3.16 18.85
C LYS A 2 -12.60 -3.25 18.98
N ILE A 3 -12.10 -3.83 20.08
CA ILE A 3 -10.66 -3.99 20.34
C ILE A 3 -10.00 -4.93 19.31
N PHE A 4 -10.67 -6.04 18.97
CA PHE A 4 -10.18 -7.00 17.97
C PHE A 4 -10.12 -6.41 16.56
N ASN A 5 -11.20 -5.76 16.12
CA ASN A 5 -11.23 -5.11 14.81
C ASN A 5 -10.17 -4.01 14.71
N TRP A 6 -9.94 -3.26 15.79
CA TRP A 6 -8.90 -2.25 15.87
C TRP A 6 -7.50 -2.85 15.80
N TYR A 7 -7.25 -3.99 16.46
CA TYR A 7 -5.98 -4.70 16.39
C TYR A 7 -5.65 -5.13 14.96
N ILE A 8 -6.59 -5.78 14.27
CA ILE A 8 -6.40 -6.16 12.86
C ILE A 8 -6.19 -4.91 12.01
N ALA A 9 -7.03 -3.89 12.15
CA ALA A 9 -6.93 -2.68 11.34
C ALA A 9 -5.57 -1.99 11.52
N LYS A 10 -5.06 -1.88 12.76
CA LYS A 10 -3.74 -1.31 13.06
C LYS A 10 -2.61 -2.14 12.42
N ASN A 11 -2.68 -3.47 12.52
CA ASN A 11 -1.68 -4.35 11.92
C ASN A 11 -1.70 -4.29 10.38
N VAL A 12 -2.89 -4.21 9.78
CA VAL A 12 -3.03 -4.03 8.32
C VAL A 12 -2.47 -2.67 7.91
N LEU A 13 -2.82 -1.58 8.60
CA LEU A 13 -2.32 -0.24 8.28
C LEU A 13 -0.79 -0.16 8.36
N LEU A 14 -0.20 -0.76 9.40
CA LEU A 14 1.24 -0.75 9.60
C LEU A 14 1.95 -1.54 8.50
N ASN A 15 1.50 -2.76 8.20
CA ASN A 15 2.09 -3.56 7.12
C ASN A 15 1.86 -2.92 5.74
N LEU A 16 0.72 -2.25 5.53
CA LEU A 16 0.42 -1.52 4.30
C LEU A 16 1.38 -0.35 4.11
N GLY A 17 1.60 0.46 5.14
CA GLY A 17 2.56 1.57 5.07
C GLY A 17 3.98 1.08 4.75
N LEU A 18 4.43 -0.01 5.38
CA LEU A 18 5.72 -0.62 5.10
C LEU A 18 5.81 -1.17 3.67
N ALA A 19 4.82 -1.94 3.23
CA ALA A 19 4.78 -2.51 1.88
C ALA A 19 4.73 -1.41 0.81
N LEU A 20 3.94 -0.36 1.04
CA LEU A 20 3.85 0.79 0.14
C LEU A 20 5.19 1.52 0.05
N LEU A 21 5.86 1.78 1.17
CA LEU A 21 7.17 2.43 1.18
C LEU A 21 8.20 1.62 0.37
N VAL A 22 8.26 0.30 0.61
CA VAL A 22 9.18 -0.59 -0.11
C VAL A 22 8.85 -0.62 -1.61
N LEU A 23 7.57 -0.76 -1.97
CA LEU A 23 7.16 -0.80 -3.38
C LEU A 23 7.43 0.52 -4.10
N VAL A 24 7.09 1.66 -3.49
CA VAL A 24 7.38 2.98 -4.05
C VAL A 24 8.88 3.15 -4.25
N PHE A 25 9.70 2.76 -3.26
CA PHE A 25 11.15 2.82 -3.37
C PHE A 25 11.68 1.96 -4.53
N VAL A 26 11.25 0.71 -4.62
CA VAL A 26 11.66 -0.22 -5.69
C VAL A 26 11.22 0.30 -7.06
N MET A 27 9.99 0.80 -7.20
CA MET A 27 9.50 1.34 -8.46
C MET A 27 10.23 2.63 -8.87
N LEU A 28 10.47 3.56 -7.94
CA LEU A 28 11.31 4.73 -8.21
C LEU A 28 12.71 4.32 -8.63
N SER A 29 13.23 3.23 -8.08
CA SER A 29 14.59 2.81 -8.38
C SER A 29 14.83 2.45 -9.85
N ALA A 30 13.79 1.95 -10.53
CA ALA A 30 13.82 1.70 -11.96
C ALA A 30 14.02 2.98 -12.79
N HIS A 31 13.67 4.15 -12.24
CA HIS A 31 13.81 5.44 -12.91
C HIS A 31 15.16 6.13 -12.64
N PHE A 32 16.00 5.62 -11.74
CA PHE A 32 17.31 6.22 -11.46
C PHE A 32 18.22 6.24 -12.69
N PHE A 33 18.23 5.19 -13.52
CA PHE A 33 19.07 5.16 -14.73
C PHE A 33 18.75 6.33 -15.68
N ARG A 34 17.46 6.65 -15.88
CA ARG A 34 17.05 7.82 -16.67
C ARG A 34 17.43 9.13 -15.98
N ALA A 35 17.29 9.19 -14.67
CA ALA A 35 17.67 10.36 -13.88
C ALA A 35 19.17 10.68 -14.00
N PHE A 36 20.04 9.67 -13.98
CA PHE A 36 21.48 9.84 -14.14
C PHE A 36 21.88 10.30 -15.55
N ASP A 37 21.26 9.77 -16.61
CA ASP A 37 21.51 10.23 -17.98
C ASP A 37 21.10 11.70 -18.15
N MET A 38 19.96 12.11 -17.57
CA MET A 38 19.53 13.52 -17.57
C MET A 38 20.48 14.43 -16.81
N LEU A 39 21.01 13.97 -15.67
CA LEU A 39 22.01 14.71 -14.89
C LEU A 39 23.32 14.87 -15.70
N ALA A 40 23.76 13.82 -16.39
CA ALA A 40 24.96 13.85 -17.23
C ALA A 40 24.82 14.79 -18.44
N ARG A 41 23.59 15.03 -18.92
CA ARG A 41 23.26 16.02 -19.96
C ARG A 41 23.15 17.46 -19.44
N GLY A 42 23.43 17.71 -18.16
CA GLY A 42 23.46 19.04 -17.56
C GLY A 42 22.11 19.56 -17.07
N VAL A 43 21.10 18.69 -16.91
CA VAL A 43 19.79 19.10 -16.36
C VAL A 43 19.95 19.49 -14.88
N PRO A 44 19.42 20.65 -14.46
CA PRO A 44 19.54 21.08 -13.07
C PRO A 44 18.84 20.09 -12.12
N PRO A 45 19.44 19.78 -10.95
CA PRO A 45 18.91 18.79 -10.01
C PRO A 45 17.52 19.17 -9.46
N LEU A 46 17.18 20.47 -9.48
CA LEU A 46 15.86 20.97 -9.13
C LEU A 46 14.77 20.45 -10.09
N LEU A 47 15.08 20.35 -11.39
CA LEU A 47 14.14 19.81 -12.38
C LEU A 47 13.93 18.31 -12.19
N LEU A 48 15.00 17.58 -11.84
CA LEU A 48 14.97 16.17 -11.50
C LEU A 48 14.09 15.89 -10.28
N GLY A 49 14.21 16.69 -9.22
CA GLY A 49 13.33 16.61 -8.06
C GLY A 49 11.86 16.83 -8.41
N LYS A 50 11.57 17.78 -9.29
CA LYS A 50 10.20 18.04 -9.78
C LYS A 50 9.67 16.88 -10.62
N MET A 51 10.51 16.28 -11.47
CA MET A 51 10.15 15.11 -12.27
C MET A 51 9.81 13.90 -11.38
N LEU A 52 10.61 13.64 -10.35
CA LEU A 52 10.33 12.60 -9.36
C LEU A 52 8.99 12.82 -8.65
N LEU A 53 8.66 14.08 -8.33
CA LEU A 53 7.38 14.45 -7.73
C LEU A 53 6.19 14.17 -8.68
N TYR A 54 6.34 14.44 -9.98
CA TYR A 54 5.33 14.14 -11.00
C TYR A 54 5.17 12.64 -11.27
N LEU A 55 6.20 11.84 -10.98
CA LEU A 55 6.19 10.40 -11.14
C LEU A 55 5.52 9.68 -9.95
N LEU A 56 5.48 10.32 -8.79
CA LEU A 56 4.93 9.77 -7.56
C LEU A 56 3.46 9.32 -7.69
N PRO A 57 2.53 10.11 -8.29
CA PRO A 57 1.14 9.71 -8.46
C PRO A 57 1.00 8.47 -9.34
N ASP A 58 1.83 8.36 -10.38
CA ASP A 58 1.79 7.23 -11.31
C ASP A 58 2.25 5.94 -10.61
N VAL A 59 3.35 6.01 -9.87
CA VAL A 59 3.84 4.89 -9.06
C VAL A 59 2.80 4.50 -8.00
N LEU A 60 2.16 5.47 -7.34
CA LEU A 60 1.15 5.21 -6.31
C LEU A 60 -0.08 4.48 -6.85
N ARG A 61 -0.49 4.70 -8.11
CA ARG A 61 -1.62 3.97 -8.72
C ARG A 61 -1.42 2.47 -8.70
N PHE A 62 -0.20 2.01 -8.96
CA PHE A 62 0.15 0.59 -8.95
C PHE A 62 0.56 0.11 -7.55
N ALA A 63 1.29 0.93 -6.79
CA ALA A 63 1.79 0.55 -5.47
C ALA A 63 0.68 0.41 -4.42
N LEU A 64 -0.39 1.21 -4.48
CA LEU A 64 -1.52 1.13 -3.55
C LEU A 64 -2.23 -0.24 -3.54
N PRO A 65 -2.75 -0.76 -4.67
CA PRO A 65 -3.41 -2.06 -4.68
C PRO A 65 -2.44 -3.21 -4.36
N LEU A 66 -1.19 -3.12 -4.83
CA LEU A 66 -0.18 -4.15 -4.60
C LEU A 66 0.24 -4.21 -3.12
N SER A 67 0.45 -3.07 -2.47
CA SER A 67 0.78 -2.99 -1.04
C SER A 67 -0.37 -3.51 -0.16
N MET A 68 -1.63 -3.24 -0.53
CA MET A 68 -2.79 -3.78 0.18
C MET A 68 -2.83 -5.31 0.12
N LEU A 69 -2.54 -5.89 -1.05
CA LEU A 69 -2.47 -7.34 -1.22
C LEU A 69 -1.36 -7.93 -0.34
N ILE A 70 -0.15 -7.37 -0.37
CA ILE A 70 0.97 -7.83 0.46
C ILE A 70 0.63 -7.70 1.95
N ALA A 71 0.10 -6.56 2.38
CA ALA A 71 -0.23 -6.31 3.78
C ALA A 71 -1.29 -7.28 4.32
N SER A 72 -2.36 -7.52 3.55
CA SER A 72 -3.40 -8.46 3.93
C SER A 72 -2.85 -9.89 4.06
N VAL A 73 -2.07 -10.35 3.07
CA VAL A 73 -1.42 -11.66 3.12
C VAL A 73 -0.50 -11.80 4.33
N LEU A 74 0.35 -10.80 4.60
CA LEU A 74 1.27 -10.82 5.74
C LEU A 74 0.53 -10.87 7.08
N VAL A 75 -0.51 -10.06 7.27
CA VAL A 75 -1.29 -10.04 8.52
C VAL A 75 -2.00 -11.37 8.73
N PHE A 76 -2.73 -11.88 7.73
CA PHE A 76 -3.43 -13.15 7.87
C PHE A 76 -2.48 -14.35 7.99
N SER A 77 -1.33 -14.31 7.32
CA SER A 77 -0.27 -15.31 7.45
C SER A 77 0.25 -15.38 8.89
N ARG A 78 0.56 -14.23 9.51
CA ARG A 78 1.00 -14.18 10.92
C ARG A 78 -0.08 -14.65 11.88
N MET A 79 -1.31 -14.16 11.74
CA MET A 79 -2.43 -14.61 12.58
C MET A 79 -2.71 -16.12 12.45
N SER A 80 -2.48 -16.70 11.27
CA SER A 80 -2.58 -18.14 11.06
C SER A 80 -1.43 -18.90 11.72
N ALA A 81 -0.21 -18.39 11.65
CA ALA A 81 0.97 -18.99 12.27
C ALA A 81 0.89 -18.97 13.81
N ASP A 82 0.36 -17.88 14.37
CA ASP A 82 0.15 -17.71 15.81
C ASP A 82 -1.13 -18.42 16.31
N ASN A 83 -1.82 -19.18 15.46
CA ASN A 83 -3.09 -19.87 15.74
C ASN A 83 -4.24 -18.96 16.23
N GLU A 84 -4.13 -17.63 16.08
CA GLU A 84 -5.17 -16.68 16.48
C GLU A 84 -6.48 -16.93 15.70
N ILE A 85 -6.39 -17.24 14.41
CA ILE A 85 -7.56 -17.54 13.57
C ILE A 85 -8.29 -18.80 14.08
N CYS A 86 -7.55 -19.85 14.47
CA CYS A 86 -8.12 -21.07 15.03
C CYS A 86 -8.81 -20.81 16.38
N ALA A 87 -8.17 -20.03 17.26
CA ALA A 87 -8.74 -19.67 18.56
C ALA A 87 -10.05 -18.86 18.43
N LEU A 88 -10.09 -17.91 17.49
CA LEU A 88 -11.29 -17.12 17.21
C LEU A 88 -12.43 -17.97 16.66
N LYS A 89 -12.14 -18.88 15.73
CA LYS A 89 -13.14 -19.82 15.20
C LYS A 89 -13.68 -20.76 16.27
N ALA A 90 -12.81 -21.26 17.17
CA ALA A 90 -13.23 -22.09 18.30
C ALA A 90 -14.13 -21.33 19.30
N SER A 91 -13.96 -20.01 19.39
CA SER A 91 -14.80 -19.11 20.19
C SER A 91 -16.14 -18.74 19.51
N GLY A 92 -16.45 -19.33 18.35
CA GLY A 92 -17.68 -19.07 17.60
C GLY A 92 -17.67 -17.78 16.77
N VAL A 93 -16.51 -17.11 16.61
CA VAL A 93 -16.39 -15.93 15.75
C VAL A 93 -16.42 -16.37 14.28
N SER A 94 -17.30 -15.76 13.49
CA SER A 94 -17.42 -16.09 12.07
C SER A 94 -16.24 -15.54 11.28
N LEU A 95 -15.85 -16.25 10.21
CA LEU A 95 -14.75 -15.83 9.33
C LEU A 95 -15.00 -14.43 8.73
N TRP A 96 -16.27 -14.12 8.44
CA TRP A 96 -16.70 -12.83 7.91
C TRP A 96 -16.38 -11.66 8.85
N GLN A 97 -16.49 -11.86 10.16
CA GLN A 97 -16.13 -10.81 11.13
C GLN A 97 -14.62 -10.54 11.14
N ILE A 98 -13.81 -11.59 11.00
CA ILE A 98 -12.33 -11.50 10.95
C ILE A 98 -11.87 -10.74 9.70
N ILE A 99 -12.53 -10.97 8.56
CA ILE A 99 -12.17 -10.35 7.27
C ILE A 99 -12.76 -8.93 7.13
N SER A 100 -13.87 -8.62 7.80
CA SER A 100 -14.55 -7.31 7.71
C SER A 100 -13.66 -6.06 7.87
N PRO A 101 -12.72 -5.95 8.83
CA PRO A 101 -11.85 -4.77 8.93
C PRO A 101 -10.93 -4.63 7.71
N CYS A 102 -10.46 -5.73 7.14
CA CYS A 102 -9.63 -5.71 5.94
C CYS A 102 -10.43 -5.26 4.71
N LEU A 103 -11.68 -5.71 4.58
CA LEU A 103 -12.57 -5.31 3.50
C LEU A 103 -12.94 -3.81 3.55
N LEU A 104 -13.21 -3.30 4.75
CA LEU A 104 -13.47 -1.87 4.96
C LEU A 104 -12.25 -1.02 4.57
N LEU A 105 -11.05 -1.44 5.01
CA LEU A 105 -9.81 -0.77 4.63
C LEU A 105 -9.54 -0.84 3.12
N SER A 106 -9.77 -1.98 2.46
CA SER A 106 -9.60 -2.09 1.00
C SER A 106 -10.61 -1.22 0.25
N GLY A 107 -11.84 -1.10 0.74
CA GLY A 107 -12.85 -0.23 0.16
C GLY A 107 -12.43 1.24 0.24
N LEU A 108 -11.95 1.68 1.40
CA LEU A 108 -11.42 3.04 1.59
C LEU A 108 -10.19 3.29 0.70
N LEU A 109 -9.27 2.33 0.61
CA LEU A 109 -8.09 2.45 -0.24
C LEU A 109 -8.45 2.50 -1.72
N SER A 110 -9.44 1.71 -2.15
CA SER A 110 -9.94 1.70 -3.52
C SER A 110 -10.57 3.03 -3.91
N LEU A 111 -11.36 3.63 -3.02
CA LEU A 111 -11.90 4.99 -3.23
C LEU A 111 -10.78 6.03 -3.30
N GLY A 112 -9.78 5.95 -2.43
CA GLY A 112 -8.61 6.83 -2.46
C GLY A 112 -7.79 6.67 -3.75
N GLY A 113 -7.56 5.44 -4.20
CA GLY A 113 -6.87 5.13 -5.46
C GLY A 113 -7.67 5.58 -6.68
N PHE A 114 -8.99 5.41 -6.67
CA PHE A 114 -9.88 5.91 -7.73
C PHE A 114 -9.81 7.43 -7.82
N TYR A 115 -9.83 8.13 -6.70
CA TYR A 115 -9.68 9.60 -6.66
C TYR A 115 -8.31 10.05 -7.20
N LEU A 116 -7.24 9.33 -6.84
CA LEU A 116 -5.87 9.54 -7.34
C LEU A 116 -5.78 9.37 -8.85
N SER A 117 -6.45 8.34 -9.39
CA SER A 117 -6.53 8.09 -10.82
C SER A 117 -7.38 9.15 -11.52
N LEU A 118 -8.51 9.57 -10.98
CA LEU A 118 -9.39 10.54 -11.62
C LEU A 118 -8.79 11.95 -11.63
N SER A 119 -8.11 12.35 -10.55
CA SER A 119 -7.62 13.72 -10.38
C SER A 119 -6.20 13.93 -10.88
N LEU A 120 -5.31 12.93 -10.78
CA LEU A 120 -3.90 13.09 -11.16
C LEU A 120 -3.51 12.36 -12.47
N ALA A 121 -4.41 11.56 -13.09
CA ALA A 121 -4.11 10.97 -14.40
C ALA A 121 -4.18 11.94 -15.59
N PRO A 122 -5.00 13.00 -15.57
CA PRO A 122 -5.04 13.91 -16.71
C PRO A 122 -3.88 14.92 -16.73
N ASP A 123 -3.17 15.12 -15.60
CA ASP A 123 -2.19 16.21 -15.42
C ASP A 123 -0.70 15.79 -15.48
N CYS A 124 -0.41 14.50 -15.70
CA CYS A 124 0.96 13.94 -15.78
C CYS A 124 1.34 13.52 -17.20
#